data_AF-A0A662UHZ3-F1
#
_entry.id   AF-A0A662UHZ3-F1
#
_cell.length_a   1.000
_cell.length_b   1.000
_cell.length_c   1.000
_cell.angle_alpha   90.00
_cell.angle_beta   90.00
_cell.angle_gamma   90.00
#
_symmetry.space_group_name_H-M   'P 1'
#
loop_
_entity.id
_entity.type
_entity.pdbx_description
1 polymer ?
#
loop_
_entity_poly.entity_id
_entity_poly.type
_entity_poly.pdbx_seq_one_letter_code
_entity_poly.pdbx_strand_id
1 'polypeptide(L)'
;MKVAIYSFSSCEGCRYTIVNELDKVLETLEKLGVEIVREPLLGLGEEPANYDIAIIEGALTSEEDVNKVKEIRRKCKYLIALGSCAALGGIVAFMYKHKGEVTRFDKKYIFGEPLHKFVKVDAVVKGCPIKVGEFLTIIEFLAKGLPVEELERRFQYIKVSEKVIDDGLLKLDTGKCVVCGRCVEICSLLGINALDYGFRGSSIIVTTPFFKKFAEVGCIHCGLCAGYCPVAAVTYRDDISRALELIKSGDVSILIDGWALKGLAEALEVDAGKVIASLKLLGAKEVKLWDPLEGVEKVSEPAIVPVSSAESEYVRKFYPELSKYLTEYPRPAIGDKTLVITSCAARKKDLDLVLTAQETLKILESLIGREQIANVEAEEVPQLSGRASEKVKVLQGPDEVRRGLEEFKDNPRNILVLQLCFGGCNYGSGQPYRLLDKTTYIH
;
A
#
# COMPACT_ATOMS: atom_id res chain seq x y z
N MET A 1 24.97 -33.96 -13.14
CA MET A 1 24.30 -33.36 -11.96
C MET A 1 22.82 -33.22 -12.28
N LYS A 2 21.89 -33.57 -11.38
CA LYS A 2 20.45 -33.57 -11.64
C LYS A 2 19.75 -32.36 -11.01
N VAL A 3 18.91 -31.67 -11.78
CA VAL A 3 18.16 -30.48 -11.37
C VAL A 3 16.67 -30.76 -11.42
N ALA A 4 15.96 -30.44 -10.34
CA ALA A 4 14.51 -30.47 -10.27
C ALA A 4 13.97 -29.07 -9.97
N ILE A 5 13.06 -28.57 -10.81
CA ILE A 5 12.44 -27.25 -10.67
C ILE A 5 11.01 -27.42 -10.15
N TYR A 6 10.66 -26.64 -9.12
CA TYR A 6 9.35 -26.64 -8.47
C TYR A 6 8.75 -25.24 -8.48
N SER A 7 7.42 -25.18 -8.43
CA SER A 7 6.64 -23.95 -8.40
C SER A 7 5.67 -24.01 -7.22
N PHE A 8 5.68 -22.97 -6.41
CA PHE A 8 4.65 -22.67 -5.43
C PHE A 8 3.88 -21.41 -5.86
N SER A 9 3.22 -20.72 -4.93
CA SER A 9 2.40 -19.55 -5.20
C SER A 9 3.22 -18.41 -5.83
N SER A 10 2.98 -18.13 -7.11
CA SER A 10 3.66 -17.10 -7.91
C SER A 10 2.90 -16.81 -9.21
N CYS A 11 3.42 -15.87 -10.02
CA CYS A 11 2.97 -15.66 -11.40
C CYS A 11 3.76 -16.48 -12.43
N GLU A 12 4.67 -17.35 -12.00
CA GLU A 12 5.57 -18.20 -12.81
C GLU A 12 6.48 -17.45 -13.81
N GLY A 13 6.54 -16.12 -13.72
CA GLY A 13 7.30 -15.28 -14.65
C GLY A 13 8.80 -15.57 -14.65
N CYS A 14 9.36 -16.10 -13.55
CA CYS A 14 10.77 -16.46 -13.51
C CYS A 14 11.04 -17.70 -14.37
N ARG A 15 10.22 -18.76 -14.23
CA ARG A 15 10.30 -19.97 -15.06
C ARG A 15 10.02 -19.69 -16.53
N TYR A 16 9.04 -18.85 -16.87
CA TYR A 16 8.81 -18.45 -18.26
C TYR A 16 10.02 -17.72 -18.87
N THR A 17 10.75 -16.93 -18.08
CA THR A 17 11.98 -16.28 -18.55
C THR A 17 13.07 -17.29 -18.90
N ILE A 18 13.18 -18.39 -18.15
CA ILE A 18 14.09 -19.50 -18.46
C ILE A 18 13.67 -20.20 -19.75
N VAL A 19 12.38 -20.49 -19.91
CA VAL A 19 11.83 -21.14 -21.12
C VAL A 19 11.97 -20.25 -22.36
N ASN A 20 11.87 -18.92 -22.22
CA ASN A 20 12.07 -17.99 -23.34
C ASN A 20 13.51 -17.97 -23.86
N GLU A 21 14.50 -18.35 -23.04
CA GLU A 21 15.91 -18.52 -23.45
C GLU A 21 16.32 -20.00 -23.45
N LEU A 22 15.38 -20.93 -23.69
CA LEU A 22 15.59 -22.36 -23.50
C LEU A 22 16.80 -22.92 -24.26
N ASP A 23 17.01 -22.53 -25.52
CA ASP A 23 18.13 -23.03 -26.34
C ASP A 23 19.48 -22.77 -25.66
N LYS A 24 19.69 -21.54 -25.19
CA LYS A 24 20.89 -21.12 -24.46
C LYS A 24 21.03 -21.83 -23.12
N VAL A 25 19.90 -22.05 -22.44
CA VAL A 25 19.89 -22.77 -21.16
C VAL A 25 20.31 -24.22 -21.38
N LEU A 26 19.68 -24.94 -22.31
CA LEU A 26 19.99 -26.33 -22.62
C LEU A 26 21.43 -26.51 -23.09
N GLU A 27 21.92 -25.65 -23.99
CA GLU A 27 23.32 -25.67 -24.45
C GLU A 27 24.30 -25.51 -23.28
N THR A 28 24.01 -24.61 -22.35
CA THR A 28 24.86 -24.38 -21.16
C THR A 28 24.80 -25.57 -20.20
N LEU A 29 23.62 -26.12 -19.95
CA LEU A 29 23.45 -27.27 -19.05
C LEU A 29 24.12 -28.53 -19.61
N GLU A 30 24.02 -28.77 -20.93
CA GLU A 30 24.69 -29.89 -21.61
C GLU A 30 26.21 -29.80 -21.45
N LYS A 31 26.81 -28.61 -21.68
CA LYS A 31 28.25 -28.37 -21.46
C LYS A 31 28.70 -28.62 -20.01
N LEU A 32 27.80 -28.45 -19.04
CA LEU A 32 28.07 -28.68 -17.62
C LEU A 32 27.75 -30.11 -17.16
N GLY A 33 27.23 -30.97 -18.04
CA GLY A 33 26.73 -32.29 -17.65
C GLY A 33 25.57 -32.22 -16.65
N VAL A 34 24.72 -31.20 -16.77
CA VAL A 34 23.56 -30.96 -15.91
C VAL A 34 22.29 -31.38 -16.64
N GLU A 35 21.49 -32.22 -15.99
CA GLU A 35 20.25 -32.77 -16.51
C GLU A 35 19.05 -32.19 -15.75
N ILE A 36 18.08 -31.62 -16.44
CA ILE A 36 16.79 -31.27 -15.85
C ILE A 36 15.96 -32.56 -15.78
N VAL A 37 15.74 -33.06 -14.56
CA VAL A 37 14.94 -34.28 -14.33
C VAL A 37 13.49 -33.98 -13.99
N ARG A 38 13.17 -32.70 -13.73
CA ARG A 38 11.81 -32.22 -13.46
C ARG A 38 11.68 -30.75 -13.82
N GLU A 39 10.75 -30.46 -14.73
CA GLU A 39 10.26 -29.12 -15.06
C GLU A 39 8.95 -29.28 -15.87
N PRO A 40 7.78 -29.05 -15.23
CA PRO A 40 6.48 -29.27 -15.87
C PRO A 40 6.25 -28.48 -17.17
N LEU A 41 6.80 -27.26 -17.30
CA LEU A 41 6.70 -26.46 -18.53
C LEU A 41 7.46 -27.08 -19.71
N LEU A 42 8.39 -28.00 -19.44
CA LEU A 42 9.12 -28.79 -20.44
C LEU A 42 8.51 -30.20 -20.62
N GLY A 43 7.34 -30.48 -20.01
CA GLY A 43 6.70 -31.79 -20.05
C GLY A 43 7.29 -32.82 -19.07
N LEU A 44 8.23 -32.42 -18.21
CA LEU A 44 8.89 -33.29 -17.23
C LEU A 44 8.20 -33.16 -15.87
N GLY A 45 7.05 -33.81 -15.71
CA GLY A 45 6.19 -33.67 -14.52
C GLY A 45 6.41 -34.69 -13.40
N GLU A 46 7.10 -35.80 -13.68
CA GLU A 46 7.30 -36.89 -12.72
C GLU A 46 8.17 -36.47 -11.52
N GLU A 47 7.89 -37.03 -10.34
CA GLU A 47 8.64 -36.73 -9.12
C GLU A 47 9.90 -37.60 -9.04
N PRO A 48 11.11 -37.02 -9.17
CA PRO A 48 12.35 -37.79 -9.09
C PRO A 48 12.63 -38.31 -7.68
N ALA A 49 13.27 -39.48 -7.60
CA ALA A 49 13.64 -40.09 -6.31
C ALA A 49 14.67 -39.24 -5.53
N ASN A 50 15.70 -38.75 -6.21
CA ASN A 50 16.74 -37.86 -5.68
C ASN A 50 17.29 -36.96 -6.81
N TYR A 51 17.83 -35.81 -6.44
CA TYR A 51 18.46 -34.85 -7.35
C TYR A 51 19.51 -34.03 -6.61
N ASP A 52 20.44 -33.42 -7.33
CA ASP A 52 21.51 -32.64 -6.70
C ASP A 52 21.02 -31.23 -6.33
N ILE A 53 20.25 -30.60 -7.22
CA ILE A 53 19.77 -29.22 -7.06
C ILE A 53 18.24 -29.18 -7.11
N ALA A 54 17.64 -28.61 -6.08
CA ALA A 54 16.26 -28.13 -6.09
C ALA A 54 16.25 -26.66 -6.49
N ILE A 55 15.43 -26.27 -7.47
CA ILE A 55 15.17 -24.87 -7.81
C ILE A 55 13.71 -24.60 -7.54
N ILE A 56 13.41 -23.57 -6.77
CA ILE A 56 12.05 -23.32 -6.31
C ILE A 56 11.66 -21.88 -6.63
N GLU A 57 10.63 -21.72 -7.45
CA GLU A 57 9.92 -20.45 -7.63
C GLU A 57 8.70 -20.38 -6.70
N GLY A 58 8.37 -19.16 -6.25
CA GLY A 58 7.13 -18.89 -5.52
C GLY A 58 7.25 -18.94 -4.01
N ALA A 59 6.28 -18.30 -3.36
CA ALA A 59 6.18 -18.22 -1.91
C ALA A 59 5.42 -19.42 -1.35
N LEU A 60 5.70 -19.77 -0.10
CA LEU A 60 4.94 -20.79 0.62
C LEU A 60 3.71 -20.16 1.24
N THR A 61 2.60 -20.85 1.10
CA THR A 61 1.30 -20.27 1.45
C THR A 61 0.42 -21.13 2.33
N SER A 62 0.81 -22.38 2.57
CA SER A 62 0.08 -23.33 3.39
C SER A 62 1.04 -24.21 4.17
N GLU A 63 0.53 -24.91 5.19
CA GLU A 63 1.29 -25.97 5.87
C GLU A 63 1.64 -27.13 4.92
N GLU A 64 0.82 -27.38 3.89
CA GLU A 64 1.13 -28.35 2.84
C GLU A 64 2.38 -27.94 2.04
N ASP A 65 2.47 -26.67 1.64
CA ASP A 65 3.66 -26.13 0.97
C ASP A 65 4.90 -26.26 1.85
N VAL A 66 4.77 -26.00 3.15
CA VAL A 66 5.86 -26.14 4.13
C VAL A 66 6.30 -27.60 4.26
N ASN A 67 5.37 -28.55 4.30
CA ASN A 67 5.69 -29.97 4.33
C ASN A 67 6.37 -30.40 3.03
N LYS A 68 5.89 -29.90 1.88
CA LYS A 68 6.46 -30.21 0.58
C LYS A 68 7.86 -29.64 0.39
N VAL A 69 8.12 -28.39 0.80
CA VAL A 69 9.46 -27.81 0.71
C VAL A 69 10.46 -28.55 1.62
N LYS A 70 10.03 -29.02 2.79
CA LYS A 70 10.84 -29.85 3.70
C LYS A 70 11.13 -31.24 3.10
N GLU A 71 10.18 -31.80 2.34
CA GLU A 71 10.41 -33.03 1.56
C GLU A 71 11.44 -32.79 0.45
N ILE A 72 11.24 -31.75 -0.37
CA ILE A 72 12.16 -31.34 -1.44
C ILE A 72 13.57 -31.15 -0.88
N ARG A 73 13.70 -30.44 0.24
CA ARG A 73 14.99 -30.15 0.86
C ARG A 73 15.73 -31.42 1.30
N ARG A 74 15.03 -32.48 1.71
CA ARG A 74 15.64 -33.75 2.11
C ARG A 74 16.17 -34.55 0.91
N LYS A 75 15.66 -34.31 -0.29
CA LYS A 75 16.04 -35.01 -1.53
C LYS A 75 17.16 -34.33 -2.32
N CYS A 76 17.56 -33.11 -1.92
CA CYS A 76 18.57 -32.33 -2.62
C CYS A 76 19.81 -32.02 -1.79
N LYS A 77 20.93 -31.83 -2.49
CA LYS A 77 22.17 -31.30 -1.90
C LYS A 77 22.13 -29.78 -1.79
N TYR A 78 21.62 -29.11 -2.83
CA TYR A 78 21.50 -27.66 -2.91
C TYR A 78 20.06 -27.23 -3.18
N LEU A 79 19.61 -26.16 -2.53
CA LEU A 79 18.31 -25.55 -2.76
C LEU A 79 18.49 -24.09 -3.17
N ILE A 80 17.95 -23.74 -4.34
CA ILE A 80 18.03 -22.41 -4.93
C ILE A 80 16.65 -21.77 -4.91
N ALA A 81 16.53 -20.59 -4.30
CA ALA A 81 15.35 -19.75 -4.41
C ALA A 81 15.38 -18.96 -5.72
N LEU A 82 14.38 -19.13 -6.57
CA LEU A 82 14.26 -18.46 -7.87
C LEU A 82 13.31 -17.26 -7.74
N GLY A 83 13.86 -16.05 -7.79
CA GLY A 83 13.11 -14.80 -7.85
C GLY A 83 12.56 -14.29 -6.50
N SER A 84 11.95 -13.11 -6.54
CA SER A 84 11.51 -12.37 -5.36
C SER A 84 10.45 -13.10 -4.53
N CYS A 85 9.59 -13.91 -5.14
CA CYS A 85 8.56 -14.66 -4.41
C CYS A 85 9.17 -15.73 -3.51
N ALA A 86 10.11 -16.53 -4.02
CA ALA A 86 10.80 -17.55 -3.24
C ALA A 86 11.74 -16.95 -2.18
N ALA A 87 12.40 -15.84 -2.53
CA ALA A 87 13.37 -15.19 -1.66
C ALA A 87 12.73 -14.37 -0.53
N LEU A 88 11.63 -13.66 -0.81
CA LEU A 88 11.06 -12.63 0.08
C LEU A 88 9.56 -12.80 0.35
N GLY A 89 8.90 -13.82 -0.21
CA GLY A 89 7.43 -13.96 -0.19
C GLY A 89 6.74 -13.20 -1.34
N GLY A 90 7.41 -12.23 -1.96
CA GLY A 90 6.96 -11.52 -3.17
C GLY A 90 5.56 -10.92 -3.05
N ILE A 91 4.82 -10.86 -4.17
CA ILE A 91 3.43 -10.35 -4.22
C ILE A 91 2.48 -11.13 -3.29
N VAL A 92 2.78 -12.40 -3.01
CA VAL A 92 1.94 -13.28 -2.22
C VAL A 92 1.95 -12.90 -0.74
N ALA A 93 3.06 -12.37 -0.24
CA ALA A 93 3.14 -11.77 1.10
C ALA A 93 2.25 -10.52 1.27
N PHE A 94 1.77 -9.92 0.18
CA PHE A 94 0.83 -8.78 0.20
C PHE A 94 -0.63 -9.22 0.32
N MET A 95 -0.93 -10.51 0.21
CA MET A 95 -2.30 -10.99 0.32
C MET A 95 -2.82 -10.82 1.75
N TYR A 96 -4.03 -10.29 1.89
CA TYR A 96 -4.63 -9.81 3.13
C TYR A 96 -4.94 -10.95 4.13
N LYS A 97 -4.32 -10.95 5.31
CA LYS A 97 -4.70 -11.86 6.40
C LYS A 97 -5.93 -11.32 7.13
N HIS A 98 -7.11 -11.89 6.87
CA HIS A 98 -8.29 -11.70 7.73
C HIS A 98 -8.45 -12.96 8.61
N LYS A 99 -8.30 -12.84 9.93
CA LYS A 99 -8.35 -13.98 10.88
C LYS A 99 -7.39 -15.14 10.57
N GLY A 100 -6.33 -14.92 9.79
CA GLY A 100 -5.37 -15.95 9.39
C GLY A 100 -5.68 -16.65 8.06
N GLU A 101 -6.65 -16.17 7.29
CA GLU A 101 -7.04 -16.75 6.01
C GLU A 101 -6.96 -15.70 4.89
N VAL A 102 -6.45 -16.15 3.75
CA VAL A 102 -6.27 -15.41 2.51
C VAL A 102 -7.01 -16.20 1.43
N THR A 103 -8.07 -15.65 0.85
CA THR A 103 -8.81 -16.30 -0.25
C THR A 103 -8.63 -15.56 -1.57
N ARG A 104 -8.15 -16.27 -2.59
CA ARG A 104 -8.33 -15.90 -4.00
C ARG A 104 -8.34 -17.19 -4.82
N PHE A 105 -9.44 -17.45 -5.54
CA PHE A 105 -9.67 -18.63 -6.38
C PHE A 105 -9.65 -19.98 -5.62
N ASP A 106 -10.76 -20.37 -4.99
CA ASP A 106 -11.05 -21.70 -4.41
C ASP A 106 -10.01 -22.34 -3.47
N LYS A 107 -8.92 -21.65 -3.13
CA LYS A 107 -7.86 -22.12 -2.25
C LYS A 107 -7.58 -21.09 -1.15
N LYS A 108 -7.54 -21.61 0.06
CA LYS A 108 -7.28 -20.88 1.30
C LYS A 108 -5.78 -20.83 1.53
N TYR A 109 -5.17 -19.70 1.22
CA TYR A 109 -3.81 -19.40 1.61
C TYR A 109 -3.81 -19.00 3.11
N ILE A 110 -2.86 -19.48 3.89
CA ILE A 110 -2.75 -19.24 5.34
C ILE A 110 -1.74 -18.11 5.60
N PHE A 111 -0.69 -18.03 4.77
CA PHE A 111 0.34 -17.00 4.81
C PHE A 111 1.00 -16.82 3.44
N GLY A 112 1.99 -15.95 3.33
CA GLY A 112 2.85 -15.80 2.16
C GLY A 112 4.27 -15.55 2.63
N GLU A 113 5.07 -16.62 2.71
CA GLU A 113 6.35 -16.61 3.43
C GLU A 113 7.48 -17.12 2.54
N PRO A 114 8.71 -16.61 2.72
CA PRO A 114 9.87 -17.02 1.94
C PRO A 114 10.37 -18.42 2.34
N LEU A 115 11.09 -19.09 1.43
CA LEU A 115 11.60 -20.44 1.65
C LEU A 115 12.55 -20.54 2.85
N HIS A 116 13.42 -19.53 3.02
CA HIS A 116 14.46 -19.51 4.05
C HIS A 116 13.89 -19.49 5.48
N LYS A 117 12.61 -19.17 5.65
CA LYS A 117 11.92 -19.26 6.95
C LYS A 117 11.76 -20.72 7.42
N PHE A 118 11.67 -21.69 6.51
CA PHE A 118 11.33 -23.08 6.85
C PHE A 118 12.41 -24.09 6.49
N VAL A 119 13.27 -23.79 5.52
CA VAL A 119 14.38 -24.64 5.10
C VAL A 119 15.62 -23.80 4.81
N LYS A 120 16.81 -24.41 4.95
CA LYS A 120 18.05 -23.77 4.49
C LYS A 120 17.99 -23.59 2.97
N VAL A 121 18.20 -22.35 2.52
CA VAL A 121 18.39 -21.99 1.10
C VAL A 121 19.90 -21.80 0.89
N ASP A 122 20.47 -22.48 -0.10
CA ASP A 122 21.92 -22.42 -0.36
C ASP A 122 22.30 -21.33 -1.36
N ALA A 123 21.37 -20.91 -2.22
CA ALA A 123 21.57 -19.80 -3.16
C ALA A 123 20.25 -19.10 -3.53
N VAL A 124 20.34 -17.86 -3.99
CA VAL A 124 19.19 -17.08 -4.46
C VAL A 124 19.51 -16.46 -5.81
N VAL A 125 18.66 -16.69 -6.81
CA VAL A 125 18.70 -15.95 -8.07
C VAL A 125 17.74 -14.76 -7.94
N LYS A 126 18.27 -13.54 -7.94
CA LYS A 126 17.49 -12.34 -7.58
C LYS A 126 16.75 -11.77 -8.81
N GLY A 127 15.52 -11.31 -8.62
CA GLY A 127 14.74 -10.60 -9.64
C GLY A 127 13.24 -10.93 -9.64
N CYS A 128 12.47 -10.12 -10.38
CA CYS A 128 11.05 -10.35 -10.65
C CYS A 128 10.72 -9.70 -12.02
N PRO A 129 11.04 -10.36 -13.16
CA PRO A 129 11.66 -11.69 -13.27
C PRO A 129 13.19 -11.69 -13.07
N ILE A 130 13.76 -12.89 -12.98
CA ILE A 130 15.21 -13.12 -12.86
C ILE A 130 15.96 -12.84 -14.18
N LYS A 131 17.30 -12.74 -14.12
CA LYS A 131 18.16 -12.76 -15.32
C LYS A 131 18.68 -14.18 -15.57
N VAL A 132 18.44 -14.73 -16.75
CA VAL A 132 18.86 -16.11 -17.11
C VAL A 132 20.37 -16.31 -16.98
N GLY A 133 21.18 -15.29 -17.32
CA GLY A 133 22.64 -15.37 -17.14
C GLY A 133 23.06 -15.62 -15.69
N GLU A 134 22.43 -14.94 -14.73
CA GLU A 134 22.71 -15.09 -13.29
C GLU A 134 22.31 -16.49 -12.79
N PHE A 135 21.16 -16.99 -13.26
CA PHE A 135 20.72 -18.37 -13.05
C PHE A 135 21.76 -19.38 -13.54
N LEU A 136 22.25 -19.22 -14.78
CA LEU A 136 23.25 -20.13 -15.36
C LEU A 136 24.59 -20.09 -14.62
N THR A 137 25.05 -18.90 -14.20
CA THR A 137 26.32 -18.79 -13.46
C THR A 137 26.25 -19.50 -12.10
N ILE A 138 25.11 -19.41 -11.40
CA ILE A 138 24.94 -20.14 -10.12
C ILE A 138 24.97 -21.66 -10.35
N ILE A 139 24.29 -22.16 -11.39
CA ILE A 139 24.34 -23.59 -11.74
C ILE A 139 25.75 -24.03 -12.12
N GLU A 140 26.47 -23.22 -12.89
CA GLU A 140 27.86 -23.46 -13.26
C GLU A 140 28.78 -23.56 -12.03
N PHE A 141 28.64 -22.66 -11.06
CA PHE A 141 29.44 -22.68 -9.83
C PHE A 141 29.17 -23.95 -9.04
N LEU A 142 27.89 -24.30 -8.86
CA LEU A 142 27.50 -25.52 -8.16
C LEU A 142 27.99 -26.79 -8.88
N ALA A 143 27.89 -26.83 -10.22
CA ALA A 143 28.36 -27.95 -11.04
C ALA A 143 29.89 -28.15 -10.92
N LYS A 144 30.63 -27.05 -10.78
CA LYS A 144 32.09 -27.05 -10.58
C LYS A 144 32.51 -27.25 -9.12
N GLY A 145 31.57 -27.39 -8.19
CA GLY A 145 31.85 -27.51 -6.75
C GLY A 145 32.44 -26.23 -6.13
N LEU A 146 32.28 -25.09 -6.81
CA LEU A 146 32.70 -23.79 -6.30
C LEU A 146 31.68 -23.30 -5.26
N PRO A 147 32.12 -22.52 -4.27
CA PRO A 147 31.18 -21.84 -3.38
C PRO A 147 30.28 -20.93 -4.22
N VAL A 148 28.98 -20.95 -3.93
CA VAL A 148 28.08 -19.95 -4.47
C VAL A 148 28.33 -18.67 -3.69
N GLU A 149 29.28 -17.87 -4.16
CA GLU A 149 29.30 -16.47 -3.78
C GLU A 149 28.00 -15.86 -4.30
N GLU A 150 27.28 -15.12 -3.45
CA GLU A 150 26.18 -14.30 -3.93
C GLU A 150 26.77 -13.35 -4.97
N LEU A 151 26.58 -13.68 -6.25
CA LEU A 151 27.03 -12.88 -7.39
C LEU A 151 26.34 -11.52 -7.24
N GLU A 152 27.05 -10.57 -6.65
CA GLU A 152 26.51 -9.26 -6.43
C GLU A 152 26.24 -8.65 -7.81
N ARG A 153 24.96 -8.43 -8.15
CA ARG A 153 24.64 -7.12 -8.71
C ARG A 153 25.20 -6.15 -7.70
N ARG A 154 26.32 -5.49 -8.03
CA ARG A 154 27.38 -4.84 -7.18
C ARG A 154 26.95 -4.06 -5.93
N PHE A 155 25.67 -3.96 -5.66
CA PHE A 155 25.09 -3.51 -4.42
C PHE A 155 23.98 -4.49 -4.03
N GLN A 156 24.25 -5.39 -3.09
CA GLN A 156 23.16 -5.96 -2.31
C GLN A 156 22.46 -4.80 -1.60
N TYR A 157 21.14 -4.69 -1.68
CA TYR A 157 20.45 -3.85 -0.73
C TYR A 157 20.65 -4.45 0.66
N ILE A 158 21.61 -3.92 1.41
CA ILE A 158 21.88 -4.30 2.78
C ILE A 158 20.99 -3.38 3.60
N LYS A 159 19.95 -3.93 4.23
CA LYS A 159 19.18 -3.18 5.25
C LYS A 159 20.10 -2.93 6.43
N VAL A 160 20.77 -1.78 6.44
CA VAL A 160 21.75 -1.44 7.48
C VAL A 160 21.08 -1.06 8.80
N SER A 161 19.80 -0.70 8.77
CA SER A 161 19.03 -0.45 9.99
C SER A 161 17.56 -0.73 9.80
N GLU A 162 17.02 -1.62 10.63
CA GLU A 162 15.58 -1.76 10.84
C GLU A 162 15.18 -0.90 12.04
N LYS A 163 14.51 0.20 11.73
CA LYS A 163 13.93 1.12 12.71
C LYS A 163 12.47 1.34 12.41
N VAL A 164 11.72 1.50 13.50
CA VAL A 164 10.35 1.97 13.49
C VAL A 164 10.35 3.40 14.00
N ILE A 165 9.95 4.34 13.14
CA ILE A 165 9.69 5.73 13.50
C ILE A 165 8.19 5.86 13.68
N ASP A 166 7.74 6.14 14.90
CA ASP A 166 6.32 6.18 15.24
C ASP A 166 6.05 7.38 16.16
N ASP A 167 5.07 8.19 15.78
CA ASP A 167 4.60 9.32 16.58
C ASP A 167 3.13 9.20 17.00
N GLY A 168 2.54 8.01 16.85
CA GLY A 168 1.17 7.68 17.19
C GLY A 168 0.15 7.99 16.09
N LEU A 169 0.49 8.88 15.15
CA LEU A 169 -0.35 9.21 13.99
C LEU A 169 0.20 8.64 12.70
N LEU A 170 1.52 8.71 12.53
CA LEU A 170 2.26 8.18 11.41
C LEU A 170 3.35 7.23 11.90
N LYS A 171 3.46 6.10 11.22
CA LYS A 171 4.47 5.09 11.48
C LYS A 171 5.21 4.75 10.20
N LEU A 172 6.54 4.78 10.23
CA LEU A 172 7.43 4.25 9.21
C LEU A 172 8.20 3.06 9.77
N ASP A 173 7.92 1.88 9.22
CA ASP A 173 8.69 0.66 9.40
C ASP A 173 9.68 0.50 8.23
N THR A 174 10.94 0.87 8.48
CA THR A 174 12.02 0.76 7.48
C THR A 174 12.33 -0.70 7.12
N GLY A 175 11.96 -1.67 7.97
CA GLY A 175 12.06 -3.09 7.70
C GLY A 175 11.08 -3.57 6.64
N LYS A 176 9.96 -2.88 6.44
CA LYS A 176 9.03 -3.14 5.32
C LYS A 176 9.38 -2.37 4.05
N CYS A 177 10.15 -1.29 4.17
CA CYS A 177 10.44 -0.39 3.07
C CYS A 177 11.28 -1.09 1.98
N VAL A 178 10.83 -0.95 0.73
CA VAL A 178 11.53 -1.42 -0.48
C VAL A 178 12.21 -0.27 -1.25
N VAL A 179 12.27 0.92 -0.64
CA VAL A 179 12.95 2.12 -1.16
C VAL A 179 12.47 2.51 -2.57
N CYS A 180 11.16 2.38 -2.82
CA CYS A 180 10.56 2.76 -4.11
C CYS A 180 10.48 4.27 -4.36
N GLY A 181 10.77 5.11 -3.35
CA GLY A 181 10.80 6.57 -3.49
C GLY A 181 9.44 7.28 -3.51
N ARG A 182 8.31 6.58 -3.70
CA ARG A 182 6.98 7.21 -3.85
C ARG A 182 6.60 8.14 -2.70
N CYS A 183 6.89 7.74 -1.46
CA CYS A 183 6.59 8.53 -0.27
C CYS A 183 7.52 9.75 -0.13
N VAL A 184 8.76 9.67 -0.63
CA VAL A 184 9.71 10.80 -0.68
C VAL A 184 9.23 11.80 -1.73
N GLU A 185 8.94 11.31 -2.94
CA GLU A 185 8.48 12.13 -4.07
C GLU A 185 7.21 12.92 -3.71
N ILE A 186 6.16 12.24 -3.24
CA ILE A 186 4.90 12.90 -2.91
C ILE A 186 5.04 13.92 -1.78
N CYS A 187 5.97 13.71 -0.85
CA CYS A 187 6.25 14.65 0.25
C CYS A 187 7.05 15.86 -0.23
N SER A 188 7.98 15.64 -1.17
CA SER A 188 8.78 16.67 -1.84
C SER A 188 7.92 17.58 -2.72
N LEU A 189 6.98 17.02 -3.48
CA LEU A 189 6.06 17.81 -4.31
C LEU A 189 5.15 18.75 -3.47
N LEU A 190 4.91 18.45 -2.19
CA LEU A 190 4.25 19.40 -1.28
C LEU A 190 5.19 20.49 -0.72
N GLY A 191 6.50 20.33 -0.87
CA GLY A 191 7.52 21.14 -0.21
C GLY A 191 7.78 20.76 1.25
N ILE A 192 7.15 19.69 1.77
CA ILE A 192 7.21 19.32 3.19
C ILE A 192 8.53 18.63 3.53
N ASN A 193 9.01 17.73 2.67
CA ASN A 193 10.29 17.03 2.78
C ASN A 193 10.51 16.34 4.15
N ALA A 194 9.45 15.78 4.74
CA ALA A 194 9.54 15.06 6.03
C ALA A 194 10.14 13.65 5.89
N LEU A 195 10.16 13.09 4.68
CA LEU A 195 10.78 11.82 4.33
C LEU A 195 11.79 12.03 3.23
N ASP A 196 12.96 11.41 3.37
CA ASP A 196 14.01 11.45 2.37
C ASP A 196 14.82 10.14 2.39
N TYR A 197 15.75 10.02 1.46
CA TYR A 197 16.73 8.96 1.44
C TYR A 197 17.80 9.19 2.51
N GLY A 198 17.91 8.24 3.44
CA GLY A 198 19.02 8.12 4.37
C GLY A 198 20.11 7.22 3.80
N PHE A 199 21.36 7.46 4.21
CA PHE A 199 22.55 6.72 3.76
C PHE A 199 22.75 6.76 2.23
N ARG A 200 23.62 5.91 1.69
CA ARG A 200 23.99 5.89 0.28
C ARG A 200 24.24 4.47 -0.22
N GLY A 201 24.15 4.31 -1.55
CA GLY A 201 24.46 3.06 -2.24
C GLY A 201 23.60 1.90 -1.75
N SER A 202 24.25 0.79 -1.43
CA SER A 202 23.64 -0.46 -0.99
C SER A 202 22.90 -0.34 0.35
N SER A 203 23.21 0.72 1.11
CA SER A 203 22.71 0.98 2.46
C SER A 203 21.54 1.96 2.52
N ILE A 204 21.08 2.44 1.36
CA ILE A 204 20.05 3.48 1.27
C ILE A 204 18.78 3.03 1.99
N ILE A 205 18.09 3.92 2.69
CA ILE A 205 16.76 3.66 3.24
C ILE A 205 15.88 4.89 3.02
N VAL A 206 14.56 4.75 3.14
CA VAL A 206 13.71 5.91 3.37
C VAL A 206 13.58 6.12 4.87
N THR A 207 13.78 7.35 5.35
CA THR A 207 13.67 7.73 6.77
C THR A 207 13.27 9.19 6.91
N THR A 208 12.82 9.59 8.11
CA THR A 208 12.82 11.00 8.50
C THR A 208 14.25 11.48 8.79
N PRO A 209 14.52 12.80 8.72
CA PRO A 209 15.79 13.38 9.16
C PRO A 209 16.19 12.90 10.55
N PHE A 210 17.40 12.36 10.67
CA PHE A 210 17.99 11.84 11.92
C PHE A 210 17.12 10.81 12.67
N PHE A 211 16.22 10.09 11.99
CA PHE A 211 15.26 9.16 12.59
C PHE A 211 14.33 9.79 13.64
N LYS A 212 14.10 11.10 13.55
CA LYS A 212 13.21 11.84 14.45
C LYS A 212 11.74 11.54 14.13
N LYS A 213 10.84 11.80 15.09
CA LYS A 213 9.40 11.63 14.85
C LYS A 213 8.92 12.56 13.75
N PHE A 214 7.83 12.20 13.06
CA PHE A 214 7.28 13.00 11.95
C PHE A 214 6.97 14.44 12.39
N ALA A 215 6.36 14.62 13.56
CA ALA A 215 6.11 15.95 14.13
C ALA A 215 7.39 16.78 14.34
N GLU A 216 8.50 16.16 14.76
CA GLU A 216 9.78 16.85 15.02
C GLU A 216 10.47 17.33 13.73
N VAL A 217 10.15 16.72 12.58
CA VAL A 217 10.75 17.06 11.27
C VAL A 217 9.83 17.92 10.41
N GLY A 218 8.78 18.50 11.02
CA GLY A 218 7.84 19.39 10.34
C GLY A 218 6.91 18.69 9.35
N CYS A 219 6.62 17.40 9.57
CA CYS A 219 5.50 16.74 8.89
C CYS A 219 4.18 17.40 9.31
N ILE A 220 3.27 17.58 8.34
CA ILE A 220 1.93 18.14 8.55
C ILE A 220 0.85 17.06 8.69
N HIS A 221 1.25 15.79 8.87
CA HIS A 221 0.37 14.62 8.98
C HIS A 221 -0.72 14.50 7.88
N CYS A 222 -0.49 15.05 6.68
CA CYS A 222 -1.46 15.06 5.56
C CYS A 222 -1.83 13.65 5.07
N GLY A 223 -0.86 12.77 5.16
CA GLY A 223 -1.05 11.37 4.97
C GLY A 223 -0.92 10.81 3.55
N LEU A 224 -0.35 11.58 2.63
CA LEU A 224 -0.12 11.07 1.28
C LEU A 224 0.96 9.97 1.23
N CYS A 225 1.98 10.02 2.08
CA CYS A 225 3.07 9.04 2.09
C CYS A 225 2.60 7.60 2.37
N ALA A 226 1.75 7.37 3.36
CA ALA A 226 1.16 6.04 3.58
C ALA A 226 0.11 5.68 2.52
N GLY A 227 -0.67 6.65 2.02
CA GLY A 227 -1.65 6.40 0.96
C GLY A 227 -1.01 5.96 -0.37
N TYR A 228 0.26 6.31 -0.61
CA TYR A 228 1.03 5.91 -1.80
C TYR A 228 2.01 4.76 -1.55
N CYS A 229 2.13 4.30 -0.31
CA CYS A 229 3.12 3.29 0.06
C CYS A 229 2.65 1.89 -0.38
N PRO A 230 3.31 1.24 -1.36
CA PRO A 230 2.83 -0.03 -1.91
C PRO A 230 2.98 -1.21 -0.95
N VAL A 231 3.87 -1.08 0.04
CA VAL A 231 4.26 -2.16 0.97
C VAL A 231 3.81 -1.92 2.42
N ALA A 232 2.98 -0.90 2.66
CA ALA A 232 2.59 -0.46 4.02
C ALA A 232 3.79 -0.29 4.98
N ALA A 233 4.93 0.17 4.46
CA ALA A 233 6.06 0.61 5.27
C ALA A 233 5.73 1.91 6.00
N VAL A 234 5.01 2.83 5.35
CA VAL A 234 4.38 3.97 6.02
C VAL A 234 2.90 3.63 6.24
N THR A 235 2.38 3.87 7.44
CA THR A 235 0.98 3.65 7.84
C THR A 235 0.47 4.78 8.73
N TYR A 236 -0.84 5.03 8.72
CA TYR A 236 -1.51 5.89 9.71
C TYR A 236 -1.86 5.15 10.98
N ARG A 237 -2.32 5.91 11.99
CA ARG A 237 -3.04 5.40 13.16
C ARG A 237 -4.10 4.38 12.72
N ASP A 238 -3.98 3.18 13.28
CA ASP A 238 -4.94 2.10 13.03
C ASP A 238 -6.11 2.21 14.00
N ASP A 239 -7.30 2.47 13.45
CA ASP A 239 -8.56 2.55 14.19
C ASP A 239 -9.46 1.34 13.91
N ILE A 240 -9.02 0.38 13.10
CA ILE A 240 -9.86 -0.69 12.56
C ILE A 240 -10.43 -1.54 13.68
N SER A 241 -9.59 -1.98 14.62
CA SER A 241 -10.04 -2.83 15.74
C SER A 241 -11.12 -2.15 16.58
N ARG A 242 -10.90 -0.89 16.98
CA ARG A 242 -11.88 -0.08 17.73
C ARG A 242 -13.17 0.13 16.93
N ALA A 243 -13.05 0.42 15.64
CA ALA A 243 -14.20 0.61 14.76
C ALA A 243 -15.03 -0.68 14.62
N LEU A 244 -14.39 -1.84 14.45
CA LEU A 244 -15.06 -3.13 14.35
C LEU A 244 -15.75 -3.54 15.65
N GLU A 245 -15.14 -3.25 16.80
CA GLU A 245 -15.78 -3.46 18.11
C GLU A 245 -17.05 -2.62 18.25
N LEU A 246 -16.98 -1.34 17.87
CA LEU A 246 -18.12 -0.43 17.91
C LEU A 246 -19.22 -0.85 16.93
N ILE A 247 -18.86 -1.28 15.71
CA ILE A 247 -19.79 -1.79 14.71
C ILE A 247 -20.50 -3.06 15.21
N LYS A 248 -19.76 -4.00 15.82
CA LYS A 248 -20.35 -5.23 16.39
C LYS A 248 -21.34 -4.96 17.52
N SER A 249 -21.25 -3.82 18.19
CA SER A 249 -22.21 -3.45 19.23
C SER A 249 -23.62 -3.14 18.67
N GLY A 250 -23.74 -2.88 17.36
CA GLY A 250 -25.01 -2.61 16.69
C GLY A 250 -25.61 -1.22 16.98
N ASP A 251 -24.96 -0.40 17.81
CA ASP A 251 -25.44 0.94 18.21
C ASP A 251 -24.47 2.04 17.74
N VAL A 252 -23.82 1.84 16.59
CA VAL A 252 -22.91 2.82 15.98
C VAL A 252 -23.65 3.74 15.01
N SER A 253 -23.40 5.04 15.11
CA SER A 253 -23.78 6.03 14.11
C SER A 253 -22.57 6.31 13.21
N ILE A 254 -22.70 6.08 11.90
CA ILE A 254 -21.62 6.33 10.95
C ILE A 254 -21.84 7.69 10.30
N LEU A 255 -20.85 8.57 10.37
CA LEU A 255 -20.78 9.78 9.55
C LEU A 255 -19.82 9.52 8.40
N ILE A 256 -20.27 9.66 7.16
CA ILE A 256 -19.43 9.49 5.98
C ILE A 256 -19.35 10.79 5.19
N ASP A 257 -18.14 11.23 4.82
CA ASP A 257 -18.03 12.39 3.93
C ASP A 257 -18.35 12.04 2.47
N GLY A 258 -18.87 13.01 1.71
CA GLY A 258 -19.28 12.79 0.32
C GLY A 258 -18.18 12.31 -0.61
N TRP A 259 -16.93 12.70 -0.37
CA TRP A 259 -15.79 12.26 -1.18
C TRP A 259 -15.43 10.80 -0.90
N ALA A 260 -15.49 10.38 0.37
CA ALA A 260 -15.30 9.00 0.79
C ALA A 260 -16.38 8.09 0.21
N LEU A 261 -17.64 8.51 0.29
CA LEU A 261 -18.78 7.77 -0.26
C LEU A 261 -18.61 7.56 -1.77
N LYS A 262 -18.26 8.63 -2.51
CA LYS A 262 -17.97 8.56 -3.94
C LYS A 262 -16.79 7.62 -4.24
N GLY A 263 -15.69 7.75 -3.50
CA GLY A 263 -14.50 6.92 -3.70
C GLY A 263 -14.76 5.43 -3.44
N LEU A 264 -15.57 5.11 -2.43
CA LEU A 264 -16.02 3.74 -2.15
C LEU A 264 -16.91 3.20 -3.26
N ALA A 265 -17.90 3.98 -3.70
CA ALA A 265 -18.81 3.60 -4.77
C ALA A 265 -18.05 3.26 -6.06
N GLU A 266 -17.11 4.13 -6.45
CA GLU A 266 -16.23 3.90 -7.61
C GLU A 266 -15.36 2.64 -7.45
N ALA A 267 -14.74 2.43 -6.28
CA ALA A 267 -13.86 1.27 -6.06
C ALA A 267 -14.61 -0.08 -5.98
N LEU A 268 -15.87 -0.06 -5.56
CA LEU A 268 -16.76 -1.21 -5.49
C LEU A 268 -17.55 -1.44 -6.78
N GLU A 269 -17.51 -0.48 -7.72
CA GLU A 269 -18.28 -0.50 -8.97
C GLU A 269 -19.80 -0.58 -8.72
N VAL A 270 -20.29 0.20 -7.74
CA VAL A 270 -21.71 0.25 -7.35
C VAL A 270 -22.19 1.68 -7.10
N ASP A 271 -23.50 1.88 -7.04
CA ASP A 271 -24.09 3.15 -6.64
C ASP A 271 -23.80 3.49 -5.17
N ALA A 272 -23.67 4.78 -4.86
CA ALA A 272 -23.44 5.27 -3.50
C ALA A 272 -24.48 4.79 -2.49
N GLY A 273 -25.75 4.63 -2.90
CA GLY A 273 -26.81 4.08 -2.06
C GLY A 273 -26.54 2.65 -1.59
N LYS A 274 -25.87 1.83 -2.42
CA LYS A 274 -25.48 0.46 -2.05
C LYS A 274 -24.33 0.43 -1.04
N VAL A 275 -23.44 1.42 -1.08
CA VAL A 275 -22.41 1.59 -0.05
C VAL A 275 -23.05 1.90 1.31
N ILE A 276 -24.03 2.82 1.34
CA ILE A 276 -24.79 3.15 2.56
C ILE A 276 -25.51 1.90 3.11
N ALA A 277 -26.21 1.18 2.24
CA ALA A 277 -26.91 -0.05 2.63
C ALA A 277 -25.94 -1.11 3.18
N SER A 278 -24.77 -1.25 2.55
CA SER A 278 -23.73 -2.19 3.00
C SER A 278 -23.14 -1.82 4.37
N LEU A 279 -23.02 -0.53 4.68
CA LEU A 279 -22.61 -0.07 6.01
C LEU A 279 -23.67 -0.38 7.09
N LYS A 280 -24.96 -0.28 6.74
CA LYS A 280 -26.06 -0.71 7.64
C LYS A 280 -26.04 -2.22 7.85
N LEU A 281 -25.86 -3.02 6.79
CA LEU A 281 -25.70 -4.47 6.87
C LEU A 281 -24.53 -4.89 7.76
N LEU A 282 -23.46 -4.10 7.78
CA LEU A 282 -22.29 -4.35 8.62
C LEU A 282 -22.58 -4.18 10.12
N GLY A 283 -23.63 -3.45 10.49
CA GLY A 283 -24.03 -3.20 11.88
C GLY A 283 -24.22 -1.73 12.24
N ALA A 284 -24.22 -0.81 11.26
CA ALA A 284 -24.51 0.59 11.52
C ALA A 284 -26.00 0.81 11.79
N LYS A 285 -26.32 1.46 12.92
CA LYS A 285 -27.69 1.86 13.27
C LYS A 285 -28.22 2.92 12.31
N GLU A 286 -27.34 3.86 11.96
CA GLU A 286 -27.62 4.91 10.98
C GLU A 286 -26.32 5.28 10.26
N VAL A 287 -26.48 5.77 9.04
CA VAL A 287 -25.39 6.31 8.22
C VAL A 287 -25.83 7.69 7.75
N LYS A 288 -25.07 8.72 8.11
CA LYS A 288 -25.36 10.12 7.77
C LYS A 288 -24.26 10.65 6.87
N LEU A 289 -24.68 11.31 5.80
CA LEU A 289 -23.78 12.03 4.91
C LEU A 289 -23.34 13.33 5.58
N TRP A 290 -22.04 13.57 5.63
CA TRP A 290 -21.47 14.82 6.13
C TRP A 290 -20.81 15.57 4.97
N ASP A 291 -21.08 16.87 4.90
CA ASP A 291 -20.39 17.78 4.00
C ASP A 291 -19.42 18.67 4.79
N PRO A 292 -18.09 18.47 4.64
CA PRO A 292 -17.11 19.32 5.30
C PRO A 292 -17.17 20.79 4.85
N LEU A 293 -17.81 21.12 3.72
CA LEU A 293 -17.90 22.48 3.20
C LEU A 293 -19.26 23.14 3.49
N GLU A 294 -20.17 22.45 4.19
CA GLU A 294 -21.44 23.04 4.59
C GLU A 294 -21.23 24.26 5.50
N GLY A 295 -21.86 25.38 5.16
CA GLY A 295 -21.82 26.61 5.96
C GLY A 295 -20.58 27.46 5.76
N VAL A 296 -19.63 27.05 4.89
CA VAL A 296 -18.43 27.84 4.59
C VAL A 296 -18.77 29.22 4.03
N GLU A 297 -19.87 29.36 3.28
CA GLU A 297 -20.34 30.64 2.74
C GLU A 297 -20.69 31.68 3.82
N LYS A 298 -20.99 31.21 5.04
CA LYS A 298 -21.34 32.05 6.20
C LYS A 298 -20.12 32.56 6.95
N VAL A 299 -18.92 32.07 6.64
CA VAL A 299 -17.66 32.59 7.20
C VAL A 299 -17.49 34.05 6.80
N SER A 300 -16.93 34.85 7.72
CA SER A 300 -16.62 36.26 7.47
C SER A 300 -15.36 36.36 6.61
N GLU A 301 -15.42 37.10 5.51
CA GLU A 301 -14.27 37.33 4.63
C GLU A 301 -13.45 38.53 5.10
N PRO A 302 -12.14 38.58 4.81
CA PRO A 302 -11.33 37.55 4.15
C PRO A 302 -10.97 36.40 5.09
N ALA A 303 -11.03 35.16 4.60
CA ALA A 303 -10.75 33.97 5.41
C ALA A 303 -10.09 32.84 4.61
N ILE A 304 -9.29 32.03 5.29
CA ILE A 304 -8.70 30.80 4.79
C ILE A 304 -9.31 29.65 5.60
N VAL A 305 -10.07 28.79 4.92
CA VAL A 305 -10.76 27.64 5.49
C VAL A 305 -9.98 26.38 5.13
N PRO A 306 -9.15 25.85 6.04
CA PRO A 306 -8.50 24.56 5.83
C PRO A 306 -9.52 23.41 5.90
N VAL A 307 -9.38 22.38 5.06
CA VAL A 307 -10.26 21.20 5.12
C VAL A 307 -9.80 20.20 6.18
N SER A 308 -8.57 20.27 6.68
CA SER A 308 -8.09 19.47 7.82
C SER A 308 -6.98 20.19 8.60
N SER A 309 -6.49 19.56 9.67
CA SER A 309 -5.26 20.05 10.34
C SER A 309 -4.07 20.18 9.40
N ALA A 310 -3.97 19.32 8.37
CA ALA A 310 -2.84 19.33 7.46
C ALA A 310 -2.71 20.65 6.68
N GLU A 311 -3.82 21.18 6.14
CA GLU A 311 -3.84 22.48 5.47
C GLU A 311 -3.56 23.63 6.44
N SER A 312 -4.05 23.51 7.68
CA SER A 312 -3.77 24.50 8.72
C SER A 312 -2.27 24.58 9.01
N GLU A 313 -1.62 23.43 9.19
CA GLU A 313 -0.18 23.34 9.43
C GLU A 313 0.63 23.76 8.20
N TYR A 314 0.13 23.48 7.00
CA TYR A 314 0.74 23.96 5.75
C TYR A 314 0.82 25.49 5.71
N VAL A 315 -0.31 26.17 5.97
CA VAL A 315 -0.34 27.64 6.00
C VAL A 315 0.55 28.19 7.11
N ARG A 316 0.49 27.64 8.33
CA ARG A 316 1.36 28.10 9.43
C ARG A 316 2.84 27.94 9.12
N LYS A 317 3.21 26.90 8.35
CA LYS A 317 4.60 26.59 8.02
C LYS A 317 5.15 27.45 6.87
N PHE A 318 4.40 27.60 5.78
CA PHE A 318 4.89 28.27 4.56
C PHE A 318 4.40 29.72 4.41
N TYR A 319 3.28 30.05 5.05
CA TYR A 319 2.63 31.36 4.97
C TYR A 319 2.24 31.87 6.37
N PRO A 320 3.21 31.96 7.32
CA PRO A 320 2.91 32.28 8.71
C PRO A 320 2.14 33.59 8.87
N GLU A 321 2.38 34.59 8.02
CA GLU A 321 1.67 35.88 7.96
C GLU A 321 0.17 35.76 7.63
N LEU A 322 -0.22 34.68 6.93
CA LEU A 322 -1.61 34.39 6.59
C LEU A 322 -2.34 33.65 7.71
N SER A 323 -1.63 33.21 8.76
CA SER A 323 -2.22 32.46 9.88
C SER A 323 -3.33 33.23 10.60
N LYS A 324 -3.32 34.57 10.53
CA LYS A 324 -4.39 35.43 11.10
C LYS A 324 -5.73 35.32 10.36
N TYR A 325 -5.73 34.79 9.14
CA TYR A 325 -6.94 34.54 8.34
C TYR A 325 -7.42 33.09 8.42
N LEU A 326 -6.64 32.19 9.06
CA LEU A 326 -7.03 30.79 9.23
C LEU A 326 -8.25 30.70 10.13
N THR A 327 -9.29 30.03 9.65
CA THR A 327 -10.39 29.56 10.48
C THR A 327 -10.04 28.21 11.10
N GLU A 328 -10.87 27.77 12.04
CA GLU A 328 -10.92 26.35 12.37
C GLU A 328 -11.34 25.55 11.13
N TYR A 329 -10.74 24.37 10.96
CA TYR A 329 -11.16 23.46 9.90
C TYR A 329 -12.50 22.80 10.29
N PRO A 330 -13.38 22.49 9.32
CA PRO A 330 -14.69 21.93 9.57
C PRO A 330 -14.62 20.62 10.35
N ARG A 331 -15.43 20.47 11.40
CA ARG A 331 -15.56 19.24 12.18
C ARG A 331 -17.04 18.87 12.32
N PRO A 332 -17.43 17.60 12.13
CA PRO A 332 -18.81 17.20 12.36
C PRO A 332 -19.10 17.17 13.85
N ALA A 333 -20.38 17.25 14.22
CA ALA A 333 -20.82 16.93 15.57
C ALA A 333 -20.70 15.42 15.80
N ILE A 334 -19.95 15.01 16.83
CA ILE A 334 -19.64 13.60 17.12
C ILE A 334 -20.23 13.26 18.49
N GLY A 335 -20.93 12.13 18.58
CA GLY A 335 -21.36 11.54 19.85
C GLY A 335 -20.46 10.37 20.26
N ASP A 336 -20.68 9.85 21.47
CA ASP A 336 -19.84 8.80 22.07
C ASP A 336 -19.75 7.49 21.25
N LYS A 337 -20.73 7.24 20.37
CA LYS A 337 -20.80 6.06 19.50
C LYS A 337 -20.78 6.43 18.01
N THR A 338 -20.04 7.48 17.68
CA THR A 338 -19.92 7.94 16.29
C THR A 338 -18.60 7.48 15.67
N LEU A 339 -18.70 6.81 14.52
CA LEU A 339 -17.58 6.44 13.68
C LEU A 339 -17.57 7.35 12.44
N VAL A 340 -16.42 7.98 12.14
CA VAL A 340 -16.29 8.82 10.95
C VAL A 340 -15.56 8.06 9.83
N ILE A 341 -16.15 8.04 8.64
CA ILE A 341 -15.55 7.51 7.41
C ILE A 341 -15.20 8.68 6.50
N THR A 342 -13.93 8.76 6.10
CA THR A 342 -13.43 9.95 5.39
C THR A 342 -12.41 9.64 4.30
N SER A 343 -12.32 10.54 3.33
CA SER A 343 -11.34 10.54 2.24
C SER A 343 -9.95 11.03 2.67
N CYS A 344 -9.80 11.54 3.90
CA CYS A 344 -8.57 12.20 4.35
C CYS A 344 -7.97 11.54 5.59
N ALA A 345 -6.75 11.01 5.47
CA ALA A 345 -6.05 10.38 6.59
C ALA A 345 -5.67 11.37 7.71
N ALA A 346 -5.47 12.66 7.39
CA ALA A 346 -5.19 13.68 8.40
C ALA A 346 -6.34 13.82 9.41
N ARG A 347 -7.57 13.44 9.05
CA ARG A 347 -8.70 13.45 9.99
C ARG A 347 -8.54 12.48 11.15
N LYS A 348 -7.67 11.47 11.06
CA LYS A 348 -7.28 10.66 12.22
C LYS A 348 -6.56 11.50 13.29
N LYS A 349 -5.86 12.57 12.92
CA LYS A 349 -5.35 13.54 13.90
C LYS A 349 -6.46 14.42 14.49
N ASP A 350 -7.45 14.74 13.67
CA ASP A 350 -8.51 15.69 14.01
C ASP A 350 -9.59 15.09 14.93
N LEU A 351 -9.84 13.79 14.81
CA LEU A 351 -10.96 13.09 15.41
C LEU A 351 -10.50 11.76 16.05
N ASP A 352 -11.23 11.31 17.08
CA ASP A 352 -10.82 10.14 17.87
C ASP A 352 -10.96 8.80 17.12
N LEU A 353 -12.11 8.53 16.48
CA LEU A 353 -12.37 7.26 15.80
C LEU A 353 -12.71 7.46 14.33
N VAL A 354 -11.74 7.14 13.45
CA VAL A 354 -11.83 7.41 12.02
C VAL A 354 -11.38 6.23 11.19
N LEU A 355 -12.22 5.82 10.25
CA LEU A 355 -11.80 4.98 9.13
C LEU A 355 -11.60 5.84 7.89
N THR A 356 -10.51 5.58 7.18
CA THR A 356 -10.34 6.05 5.81
C THR A 356 -11.23 5.24 4.87
N ALA A 357 -11.62 5.81 3.73
CA ALA A 357 -12.36 5.09 2.69
C ALA A 357 -11.61 3.81 2.24
N GLN A 358 -10.28 3.80 2.19
CA GLN A 358 -9.50 2.60 1.92
C GLN A 358 -9.62 1.52 3.02
N GLU A 359 -9.64 1.90 4.29
CA GLU A 359 -9.86 0.95 5.39
C GLU A 359 -11.29 0.41 5.36
N THR A 360 -12.28 1.27 5.12
CA THR A 360 -13.68 0.87 4.96
C THR A 360 -13.88 -0.09 3.78
N LEU A 361 -13.24 0.18 2.63
CA LEU A 361 -13.30 -0.72 1.47
C LEU A 361 -12.87 -2.13 1.84
N LYS A 362 -11.72 -2.26 2.51
CA LYS A 362 -11.17 -3.56 2.95
C LYS A 362 -12.13 -4.27 3.90
N ILE A 363 -12.75 -3.54 4.81
CA ILE A 363 -13.72 -4.09 5.77
C ILE A 363 -14.95 -4.62 5.03
N LEU A 364 -15.54 -3.82 4.13
CA LEU A 364 -16.71 -4.22 3.36
C LEU A 364 -16.40 -5.44 2.48
N GLU A 365 -15.28 -5.45 1.76
CA GLU A 365 -14.88 -6.59 0.93
C GLU A 365 -14.62 -7.85 1.75
N SER A 366 -14.04 -7.72 2.95
CA SER A 366 -13.69 -8.88 3.79
C SER A 366 -14.89 -9.47 4.54
N LEU A 367 -15.85 -8.64 4.94
CA LEU A 367 -16.95 -9.04 5.83
C LEU A 367 -18.29 -9.22 5.13
N ILE A 368 -18.54 -8.48 4.04
CA ILE A 368 -19.79 -8.55 3.26
C ILE A 368 -19.51 -9.22 1.91
N GLY A 369 -18.42 -8.82 1.24
CA GLY A 369 -18.05 -9.34 -0.08
C GLY A 369 -18.74 -8.61 -1.24
N ARG A 370 -18.04 -8.49 -2.37
CA ARG A 370 -18.49 -7.67 -3.52
C ARG A 370 -19.84 -8.11 -4.10
N GLU A 371 -20.09 -9.41 -4.17
CA GLU A 371 -21.35 -9.94 -4.73
C GLU A 371 -22.56 -9.52 -3.89
N GLN A 372 -22.46 -9.64 -2.56
CA GLN A 372 -23.53 -9.22 -1.67
C GLN A 372 -23.73 -7.70 -1.70
N ILE A 373 -22.62 -6.93 -1.75
CA ILE A 373 -22.67 -5.46 -1.91
C ILE A 373 -23.36 -5.07 -3.22
N ALA A 374 -23.11 -5.78 -4.32
CA ALA A 374 -23.73 -5.50 -5.60
C ALA A 374 -25.24 -5.80 -5.61
N ASN A 375 -25.69 -6.76 -4.81
CA ASN A 375 -27.08 -7.22 -4.77
C ASN A 375 -27.96 -6.53 -3.71
N VAL A 376 -27.38 -5.73 -2.81
CA VAL A 376 -28.17 -4.98 -1.82
C VAL A 376 -29.01 -3.90 -2.50
N GLU A 377 -30.23 -3.70 -1.99
CA GLU A 377 -31.07 -2.58 -2.40
C GLU A 377 -30.42 -1.25 -2.01
N ALA A 378 -30.40 -0.31 -2.95
CA ALA A 378 -29.76 0.98 -2.75
C ALA A 378 -30.60 1.87 -1.82
N GLU A 379 -29.94 2.51 -0.86
CA GLU A 379 -30.54 3.55 -0.02
C GLU A 379 -30.57 4.89 -0.76
N GLU A 380 -31.50 5.78 -0.39
CA GLU A 380 -31.51 7.15 -0.88
C GLU A 380 -30.27 7.92 -0.39
N VAL A 381 -29.60 8.59 -1.32
CA VAL A 381 -28.44 9.43 -1.01
C VAL A 381 -28.87 10.90 -1.06
N PRO A 382 -28.77 11.65 0.05
CA PRO A 382 -29.06 13.08 0.04
C PRO A 382 -28.18 13.83 -0.96
N GLN A 383 -28.75 14.78 -1.70
CA GLN A 383 -27.97 15.65 -2.57
C GLN A 383 -27.12 16.62 -1.74
N LEU A 384 -25.83 16.66 -2.04
CA LEU A 384 -24.93 17.69 -1.52
C LEU A 384 -25.08 18.96 -2.36
N SER A 385 -25.28 20.10 -1.72
CA SER A 385 -25.40 21.39 -2.39
C SER A 385 -24.09 21.79 -3.07
N GLY A 386 -24.19 22.38 -4.26
CA GLY A 386 -23.05 22.92 -5.02
C GLY A 386 -22.36 24.06 -4.25
N ARG A 387 -21.02 24.04 -4.26
CA ARG A 387 -20.21 24.73 -3.23
C ARG A 387 -19.45 25.97 -3.72
N ALA A 388 -19.43 26.22 -5.03
CA ALA A 388 -18.71 27.35 -5.62
C ALA A 388 -19.64 28.57 -5.69
N SER A 389 -19.16 29.71 -5.18
CA SER A 389 -19.79 31.02 -5.36
C SER A 389 -18.71 32.05 -5.64
N GLU A 390 -19.07 33.25 -6.10
CA GLU A 390 -18.08 34.34 -6.27
C GLU A 390 -17.31 34.63 -4.97
N LYS A 391 -17.94 34.39 -3.81
CA LYS A 391 -17.38 34.59 -2.47
C LYS A 391 -16.46 33.46 -2.00
N VAL A 392 -16.64 32.23 -2.47
CA VAL A 392 -15.93 31.04 -1.98
C VAL A 392 -15.14 30.40 -3.12
N LYS A 393 -13.81 30.46 -3.01
CA LYS A 393 -12.89 29.79 -3.95
C LYS A 393 -12.34 28.52 -3.32
N VAL A 394 -12.59 27.38 -3.95
CA VAL A 394 -12.04 26.08 -3.53
C VAL A 394 -10.79 25.80 -4.34
N LEU A 395 -9.63 25.76 -3.67
CA LEU A 395 -8.33 25.50 -4.29
C LEU A 395 -7.98 24.02 -4.13
N GLN A 396 -7.65 23.34 -5.22
CA GLN A 396 -7.40 21.90 -5.25
C GLN A 396 -5.97 21.57 -5.71
N GLY A 397 -5.26 20.88 -4.85
CA GLY A 397 -3.89 20.47 -5.09
C GLY A 397 -2.85 21.54 -4.75
N PRO A 398 -1.57 21.14 -4.66
CA PRO A 398 -0.53 22.00 -4.08
C PRO A 398 -0.26 23.26 -4.89
N ASP A 399 -0.29 23.17 -6.22
CA ASP A 399 0.06 24.30 -7.09
C ASP A 399 -1.03 25.38 -7.07
N GLU A 400 -2.30 24.97 -7.12
CA GLU A 400 -3.42 25.90 -6.99
C GLU A 400 -3.48 26.53 -5.60
N VAL A 401 -3.24 25.73 -4.55
CA VAL A 401 -3.15 26.24 -3.17
C VAL A 401 -2.02 27.26 -3.02
N ARG A 402 -0.80 26.97 -3.50
CA ARG A 402 0.32 27.92 -3.43
C ARG A 402 0.00 29.21 -4.17
N ARG A 403 -0.42 29.12 -5.44
CA ARG A 403 -0.78 30.30 -6.24
C ARG A 403 -1.88 31.13 -5.57
N GLY A 404 -2.94 30.48 -5.09
CA GLY A 404 -4.05 31.16 -4.44
C GLY A 404 -3.66 31.81 -3.11
N LEU A 405 -2.73 31.22 -2.34
CA LEU A 405 -2.21 31.82 -1.12
C LEU A 405 -1.29 33.02 -1.41
N GLU A 406 -0.46 32.99 -2.45
CA GLU A 406 0.33 34.16 -2.88
C GLU A 406 -0.57 35.31 -3.33
N GLU A 407 -1.57 35.03 -4.16
CA GLU A 407 -2.55 36.04 -4.61
C GLU A 407 -3.32 36.65 -3.42
N PHE A 408 -3.71 35.80 -2.46
CA PHE A 408 -4.42 36.23 -1.26
C PHE A 408 -3.53 37.02 -0.31
N LYS A 409 -2.23 36.74 -0.25
CA LYS A 409 -1.26 37.52 0.50
C LYS A 409 -1.15 38.95 0.01
N ASP A 410 -1.12 39.14 -1.31
CA ASP A 410 -1.04 40.46 -1.92
C ASP A 410 -2.36 41.24 -1.84
N ASN A 411 -3.50 40.55 -1.91
CA ASN A 411 -4.83 41.17 -1.86
C ASN A 411 -5.86 40.27 -1.14
N PRO A 412 -5.91 40.30 0.21
CA PRO A 412 -6.80 39.44 0.99
C PRO A 412 -8.27 39.78 0.74
N ARG A 413 -8.95 38.93 -0.03
CA ARG A 413 -10.39 39.01 -0.35
C ARG A 413 -10.97 37.60 -0.47
N ASN A 414 -12.29 37.48 -0.34
CA ASN A 414 -13.02 36.21 -0.46
C ASN A 414 -12.67 35.19 0.64
N ILE A 415 -13.27 34.01 0.53
CA ILE A 415 -12.99 32.84 1.35
C ILE A 415 -12.23 31.83 0.50
N LEU A 416 -11.03 31.43 0.93
CA LEU A 416 -10.24 30.38 0.31
C LEU A 416 -10.42 29.06 1.05
N VAL A 417 -10.99 28.05 0.41
CA VAL A 417 -11.02 26.68 0.92
C VAL A 417 -9.80 25.94 0.39
N LEU A 418 -9.01 25.35 1.28
CA LEU A 418 -7.77 24.66 0.90
C LEU A 418 -7.97 23.14 0.87
N GLN A 419 -7.64 22.51 -0.26
CA GLN A 419 -7.51 21.06 -0.38
C GLN A 419 -6.12 20.72 -0.89
N LEU A 420 -5.22 20.26 -0.01
CA LEU A 420 -3.80 20.13 -0.37
C LEU A 420 -3.48 18.89 -1.22
N CYS A 421 -4.31 17.85 -1.15
CA CYS A 421 -4.08 16.62 -1.92
C CYS A 421 -4.21 16.90 -3.43
N PHE A 422 -3.40 16.23 -4.25
CA PHE A 422 -3.46 16.31 -5.72
C PHE A 422 -4.85 15.90 -6.20
N GLY A 423 -5.57 16.76 -6.92
CA GLY A 423 -6.97 16.53 -7.31
C GLY A 423 -8.00 16.78 -6.18
N GLY A 424 -7.58 17.38 -5.07
CA GLY A 424 -8.42 17.70 -3.93
C GLY A 424 -8.85 16.48 -3.11
N CYS A 425 -9.91 16.63 -2.33
CA CYS A 425 -10.39 15.58 -1.42
C CYS A 425 -10.94 14.33 -2.16
N ASN A 426 -11.28 14.44 -3.45
CA ASN A 426 -11.62 13.28 -4.29
C ASN A 426 -10.47 12.26 -4.41
N TYR A 427 -9.23 12.72 -4.24
CA TYR A 427 -8.00 11.92 -4.30
C TYR A 427 -7.20 12.07 -3.00
N GLY A 428 -7.91 12.30 -1.90
CA GLY A 428 -7.33 12.44 -0.57
C GLY A 428 -6.56 11.21 -0.13
N SER A 429 -5.68 11.40 0.85
CA SER A 429 -4.81 10.36 1.42
C SER A 429 -5.51 9.12 1.98
N GLY A 430 -6.80 9.22 2.30
CA GLY A 430 -7.63 8.12 2.79
C GLY A 430 -8.48 7.44 1.71
N GLN A 431 -8.41 7.89 0.46
CA GLN A 431 -9.17 7.26 -0.63
C GLN A 431 -8.65 5.85 -0.95
N PRO A 432 -9.50 4.98 -1.53
CA PRO A 432 -9.05 3.70 -2.04
C PRO A 432 -7.85 3.83 -2.98
N TYR A 433 -6.92 2.88 -2.91
CA TYR A 433 -5.80 2.71 -3.82
C TYR A 433 -6.35 2.58 -5.23
N ARG A 434 -6.35 3.69 -5.96
CA ARG A 434 -6.48 3.65 -7.41
C ARG A 434 -5.12 3.16 -7.89
N LEU A 435 -5.07 1.91 -8.38
CA LEU A 435 -3.98 1.51 -9.26
C LEU A 435 -3.87 2.61 -10.30
N LEU A 436 -2.72 3.28 -10.34
CA LEU A 436 -2.42 4.40 -11.23
C LEU A 436 -3.09 4.18 -12.59
N ASP A 437 -4.25 4.79 -12.78
CA ASP A 437 -4.86 4.88 -14.09
C ASP A 437 -3.85 5.68 -14.91
N LYS A 438 -3.49 5.15 -16.08
CA LYS A 438 -2.57 5.79 -17.03
C LYS A 438 -3.00 7.22 -17.39
N THR A 439 -4.24 7.62 -17.13
CA THR A 439 -4.77 8.96 -17.38
C THR A 439 -4.33 10.02 -16.35
N THR A 440 -3.93 9.66 -15.13
CA THR A 440 -3.70 10.66 -14.06
C THR A 440 -2.40 11.47 -14.21
N TYR A 441 -1.53 11.12 -15.17
CA TYR A 441 -0.29 11.85 -15.48
C TYR A 441 -0.33 12.65 -16.80
N ILE A 442 -1.47 12.67 -17.50
CA ILE A 442 -1.55 13.29 -18.85
C ILE A 442 -2.08 14.73 -18.82
N HIS A 443 -2.49 15.26 -17.66
CA HIS A 443 -3.00 16.62 -17.54
C HIS A 443 -2.35 17.42 -16.43
#